data_AF-A0A2W1UA44-F1
#
_entry.id   AF-A0A2W1UA44-F1
#
_cell.length_a   1.000
_cell.length_b   1.000
_cell.length_c   1.000
_cell.angle_alpha   90.00
_cell.angle_beta   90.00
_cell.angle_gamma   90.00
#
_symmetry.space_group_name_H-M   'P 1'
#
loop_
_entity.id
_entity.type
_entity.pdbx_description
1 polymer ?
#
loop_
_entity_poly.entity_id
_entity_poly.type
_entity_poly.pdbx_seq_one_letter_code
_entity_poly.pdbx_strand_id
1 'polypeptide(L)'
;MVRIERSSMKASTWVSPGAALIFPPLPKAQVRGSLFDEDRLARNGPTNPSHPFGECLRLTAVAALQDPSDRTLASLMQPLILSSHLPVSTEGCRMPPRVKSSDTIIGEAIRARRISLGHTVEVAATRAGVGAKSWARYESGASIRADKVRGVCRALGWASLEAAGAPVDDDDMLDVDDSHKAWSPPLAERLGDSAAAVFAVGSDLVYDTATDELRELARLPRGSHLGQLDVSWFVDELPAQFLTRYDYEFMFALRGAVRLLRERAAVSLPTATSVLQELALAMILGQAEVFADTYPASFPDDEDSDWKEWFAELQEDTDALAAATSERPVSEQSVYHFDHWNEDQFNV
;
A
#
# COMPACT_ATOMS: atom_id res chain seq x y z
N MET A 1 -17.14 -8.85 46.37
CA MET A 1 -18.28 -7.99 46.00
C MET A 1 -17.90 -6.56 46.36
N VAL A 2 -17.15 -5.90 45.48
CA VAL A 2 -16.61 -4.55 45.69
C VAL A 2 -17.26 -3.64 44.65
N ARG A 3 -18.00 -2.66 45.16
CA ARG A 3 -18.77 -1.67 44.42
C ARG A 3 -17.91 -0.43 44.30
N ILE A 4 -17.57 0.00 43.08
CA ILE A 4 -16.91 1.28 42.82
C ILE A 4 -17.88 2.16 42.03
N GLU A 5 -18.19 3.32 42.60
CA GLU A 5 -19.15 4.30 42.12
C GLU A 5 -18.62 5.07 40.90
N ARG A 6 -19.48 5.26 39.90
CA ARG A 6 -19.26 6.18 38.78
C ARG A 6 -19.53 7.61 39.24
N SER A 7 -18.51 8.46 39.20
CA SER A 7 -18.67 9.90 39.41
C SER A 7 -18.88 10.63 38.08
N SER A 8 -19.97 11.38 38.03
CA SER A 8 -20.43 12.20 36.91
C SER A 8 -19.55 13.44 36.75
N MET A 9 -18.93 13.61 35.57
CA MET A 9 -18.31 14.87 35.17
C MET A 9 -19.28 15.67 34.30
N LYS A 10 -19.56 16.89 34.75
CA LYS A 10 -20.39 17.89 34.10
C LYS A 10 -19.63 18.61 33.00
N ALA A 11 -20.39 19.01 31.98
CA ALA A 11 -19.96 19.88 30.88
C ALA A 11 -19.31 21.18 31.38
N SER A 12 -18.25 21.61 30.68
CA SER A 12 -17.77 22.98 30.72
C SER A 12 -17.32 23.45 29.34
N THR A 13 -17.52 24.74 29.16
CA THR A 13 -17.74 25.50 27.92
C THR A 13 -16.45 25.89 27.18
N TRP A 14 -16.62 26.07 25.86
CA TRP A 14 -15.73 26.68 24.88
C TRP A 14 -14.90 27.89 25.35
N VAL A 15 -13.63 27.95 24.90
CA VAL A 15 -12.87 29.19 24.64
C VAL A 15 -11.94 28.96 23.42
N SER A 16 -12.13 29.71 22.35
CA SER A 16 -11.15 29.87 21.26
C SER A 16 -10.11 30.93 21.63
N PRO A 17 -8.89 30.83 21.07
CA PRO A 17 -8.24 32.04 20.58
C PRO A 17 -7.51 31.83 19.24
N GLY A 18 -7.83 32.70 18.28
CA GLY A 18 -6.97 33.00 17.15
C GLY A 18 -5.83 33.92 17.60
N ALA A 19 -4.61 33.63 17.12
CA ALA A 19 -3.52 34.58 17.06
C ALA A 19 -2.58 34.18 15.91
N ALA A 20 -2.53 35.02 14.88
CA ALA A 20 -1.59 34.92 13.78
C ALA A 20 -0.18 35.28 14.29
N LEU A 21 0.80 34.40 14.06
CA LEU A 21 2.22 34.71 14.23
C LEU A 21 2.87 34.88 12.86
N ILE A 22 3.32 36.11 12.61
CA ILE A 22 4.09 36.55 11.44
C ILE A 22 5.55 36.16 11.69
N PHE A 23 6.15 35.34 10.81
CA PHE A 23 7.58 35.03 10.81
C PHE A 23 8.36 35.97 9.86
N PRO A 24 9.57 36.44 10.22
CA PRO A 24 10.44 37.19 9.33
C PRO A 24 11.13 36.27 8.29
N PRO A 25 11.58 36.80 7.13
CA PRO A 25 12.15 35.98 6.07
C PRO A 25 13.59 35.52 6.41
N LEU A 26 13.88 34.25 6.14
CA LEU A 26 15.22 33.66 6.26
C LEU A 26 16.18 34.15 5.15
N PRO A 27 17.50 34.28 5.43
CA PRO A 27 18.47 34.78 4.48
C PRO A 27 18.87 33.75 3.42
N LYS A 28 19.11 34.23 2.19
CA LYS A 28 19.58 33.44 1.05
C LYS A 28 21.02 32.98 1.28
N ALA A 29 21.27 31.67 1.27
CA ALA A 29 22.62 31.10 1.26
C ALA A 29 23.01 30.59 -0.13
N GLN A 30 24.27 30.87 -0.47
CA GLN A 30 24.93 30.80 -1.77
C GLN A 30 25.25 29.37 -2.23
N VAL A 31 25.11 29.16 -3.55
CA VAL A 31 25.62 28.01 -4.29
C VAL A 31 27.16 28.03 -4.32
N ARG A 32 27.80 26.90 -3.94
CA ARG A 32 29.17 26.55 -4.35
C ARG A 32 29.23 25.05 -4.59
N GLY A 33 29.55 24.65 -5.82
CA GLY A 33 29.85 23.27 -6.17
C GLY A 33 31.29 22.88 -5.86
N SER A 34 31.54 21.59 -5.64
CA SER A 34 32.81 20.95 -5.97
C SER A 34 32.69 19.42 -6.05
N LEU A 35 33.12 18.91 -7.19
CA LEU A 35 33.85 17.66 -7.45
C LEU A 35 33.32 16.31 -6.93
N PHE A 36 33.04 15.44 -7.91
CA PHE A 36 33.01 13.98 -7.83
C PHE A 36 34.29 13.42 -7.18
N ASP A 37 34.11 12.48 -6.25
CA ASP A 37 35.17 11.76 -5.56
C ASP A 37 34.98 10.25 -5.81
N GLU A 38 35.67 9.72 -6.84
CA GLU A 38 35.58 8.31 -7.26
C GLU A 38 36.20 7.33 -6.24
N ASP A 39 36.97 7.81 -5.26
CA ASP A 39 37.64 6.99 -4.25
C ASP A 39 36.72 6.45 -3.14
N ARG A 40 35.43 6.82 -3.17
CA ARG A 40 34.41 6.33 -2.23
C ARG A 40 33.69 5.08 -2.72
N LEU A 41 33.66 4.83 -4.03
CA LEU A 41 33.05 3.63 -4.64
C LEU A 41 33.92 2.38 -4.48
N ALA A 42 35.26 2.52 -4.42
CA ALA A 42 36.18 1.41 -4.22
C ALA A 42 36.13 0.82 -2.79
N ARG A 43 35.69 1.60 -1.79
CA ARG A 43 35.64 1.17 -0.38
C ARG A 43 34.38 0.37 -0.02
N ASN A 44 33.30 0.48 -0.79
CA ASN A 44 32.02 -0.17 -0.48
C ASN A 44 31.58 -1.18 -1.56
N GLY A 45 32.50 -1.59 -2.44
CA GLY A 45 32.23 -2.61 -3.45
C GLY A 45 32.14 -4.04 -2.89
N PRO A 46 31.51 -4.96 -3.63
CA PRO A 46 31.26 -6.36 -3.22
C PRO A 46 32.53 -7.21 -2.99
N THR A 47 33.72 -6.66 -3.22
CA THR A 47 35.03 -7.27 -2.95
C THR A 47 35.63 -6.86 -1.61
N ASN A 48 34.97 -5.99 -0.83
CA ASN A 48 35.44 -5.60 0.50
C ASN A 48 35.15 -6.70 1.54
N PRO A 49 36.17 -7.25 2.25
CA PRO A 49 36.01 -8.31 3.24
C PRO A 49 35.22 -7.92 4.51
N SER A 50 34.82 -6.65 4.65
CA SER A 50 33.96 -6.16 5.74
C SER A 50 32.51 -5.88 5.32
N HIS A 51 32.13 -6.26 4.08
CA HIS A 51 30.76 -6.16 3.58
C HIS A 51 29.91 -7.36 4.08
N PRO A 52 28.68 -7.15 4.59
CA PRO A 52 27.85 -8.20 5.20
C PRO A 52 27.41 -9.33 4.25
N PHE A 53 27.74 -9.24 2.96
CA PHE A 53 27.49 -10.27 1.93
C PHE A 53 28.78 -10.92 1.38
N GLY A 54 29.96 -10.53 1.86
CA GLY A 54 31.24 -11.03 1.36
C GLY A 54 31.52 -12.50 1.68
N GLU A 55 30.96 -13.03 2.78
CA GLU A 55 31.11 -14.44 3.15
C GLU A 55 30.19 -15.37 2.35
N CYS A 56 28.98 -14.94 1.97
CA CYS A 56 28.05 -15.76 1.19
C CYS A 56 28.62 -16.12 -0.20
N LEU A 57 29.21 -15.15 -0.91
CA LEU A 57 29.83 -15.40 -2.22
C LEU A 57 31.07 -16.29 -2.14
N ARG A 58 31.80 -16.25 -1.01
CA ARG A 58 32.97 -17.12 -0.78
C ARG A 58 32.55 -18.57 -0.48
N LEU A 59 31.50 -18.77 0.32
CA LEU A 59 31.02 -20.10 0.66
C LEU A 59 30.43 -20.83 -0.56
N THR A 60 29.77 -20.12 -1.47
CA THR A 60 29.28 -20.70 -2.73
C THR A 60 30.41 -21.05 -3.71
N ALA A 61 31.47 -20.23 -3.76
CA ALA A 61 32.63 -20.50 -4.63
C ALA A 61 33.54 -21.62 -4.11
N VAL A 62 33.65 -21.79 -2.79
CA VAL A 62 34.47 -22.86 -2.18
C VAL A 62 33.76 -24.22 -2.25
N ALA A 63 32.43 -24.27 -2.11
CA ALA A 63 31.65 -25.50 -2.29
C ALA A 63 31.73 -26.06 -3.73
N ALA A 64 31.79 -25.18 -4.74
CA ALA A 64 31.90 -25.59 -6.15
C ALA A 64 33.29 -26.12 -6.56
N LEU A 65 34.32 -26.00 -5.71
CA LEU A 65 35.69 -26.42 -6.00
C LEU A 65 36.12 -27.71 -5.27
N GLN A 66 35.26 -28.29 -4.42
CA GLN A 66 35.62 -29.43 -3.58
C GLN A 66 35.00 -30.78 -3.97
N ASP A 67 34.06 -30.83 -4.91
CA ASP A 67 33.55 -32.12 -5.45
C ASP A 67 33.22 -32.02 -6.96
N PRO A 68 34.08 -32.53 -7.85
CA PRO A 68 33.84 -32.52 -9.30
C PRO A 68 32.84 -33.59 -9.79
N SER A 69 32.10 -34.27 -8.90
CA SER A 69 31.17 -35.34 -9.29
C SER A 69 29.68 -34.97 -9.23
N ASP A 70 29.32 -33.79 -8.70
CA ASP A 70 27.91 -33.36 -8.62
C ASP A 70 27.44 -32.66 -9.91
N ARG A 71 26.98 -33.47 -10.88
CA ARG A 71 26.53 -33.02 -12.21
C ARG A 71 25.18 -32.29 -12.22
N THR A 72 24.62 -31.94 -11.07
CA THR A 72 23.24 -31.46 -11.00
C THR A 72 23.10 -29.93 -11.15
N LEU A 73 24.16 -29.14 -10.98
CA LEU A 73 24.12 -27.68 -11.13
C LEU A 73 24.61 -27.15 -12.49
N ALA A 74 25.46 -27.89 -13.21
CA ALA A 74 25.89 -27.50 -14.57
C ALA A 74 24.77 -27.62 -15.62
N SER A 75 23.72 -28.42 -15.35
CA SER A 75 22.57 -28.59 -16.23
C SER A 75 21.50 -27.50 -16.09
N LEU A 76 21.55 -26.67 -15.03
CA LEU A 76 20.56 -25.62 -14.77
C LEU A 76 20.97 -24.23 -15.30
N MET A 77 22.17 -24.10 -15.89
CA MET A 77 22.67 -22.82 -16.43
C MET A 77 22.82 -22.78 -17.97
N GLN A 78 22.29 -23.78 -18.68
CA GLN A 78 22.17 -23.75 -20.15
C GLN A 78 20.67 -23.76 -20.49
N PRO A 79 20.01 -22.59 -20.56
CA PRO A 79 20.15 -21.76 -21.75
C PRO A 79 20.00 -20.25 -21.47
N LEU A 80 21.11 -19.52 -21.34
CA LEU A 80 21.12 -18.05 -21.50
C LEU A 80 22.11 -17.57 -22.57
N ILE A 81 22.68 -18.49 -23.36
CA ILE A 81 23.65 -18.16 -24.41
C ILE A 81 23.35 -19.00 -25.66
N LEU A 82 22.21 -18.75 -26.31
CA LEU A 82 22.02 -18.91 -27.77
C LEU A 82 20.59 -18.50 -28.18
N SER A 83 20.35 -17.20 -28.31
CA SER A 83 19.22 -16.71 -29.13
C SER A 83 19.48 -15.29 -29.62
N SER A 84 20.62 -15.10 -30.28
CA SER A 84 20.80 -14.04 -31.26
C SER A 84 20.53 -14.65 -32.63
N HIS A 85 19.62 -14.04 -33.39
CA HIS A 85 19.17 -14.34 -34.77
C HIS A 85 17.80 -15.01 -34.93
N LEU A 86 16.74 -14.19 -34.89
CA LEU A 86 15.56 -14.34 -35.75
C LEU A 86 15.09 -12.95 -36.25
N PRO A 87 14.43 -12.87 -37.42
CA PRO A 87 14.42 -11.68 -38.28
C PRO A 87 13.42 -10.60 -37.85
N VAL A 88 13.75 -9.37 -38.22
CA VAL A 88 12.91 -8.17 -38.06
C VAL A 88 11.64 -8.31 -38.91
N SER A 89 10.51 -8.57 -38.26
CA SER A 89 9.18 -8.31 -38.84
C SER A 89 8.78 -6.87 -38.57
N THR A 90 8.60 -6.12 -39.65
CA THR A 90 8.08 -4.75 -39.66
C THR A 90 6.56 -4.76 -39.53
N GLU A 91 6.06 -5.15 -38.36
CA GLU A 91 4.69 -4.83 -37.97
C GLU A 91 4.70 -3.53 -37.18
N GLY A 92 4.05 -2.50 -37.74
CA GLY A 92 4.00 -1.16 -37.18
C GLY A 92 3.56 -1.18 -35.73
N CYS A 93 4.41 -0.65 -34.86
CA CYS A 93 4.15 -0.43 -33.44
C CYS A 93 2.91 0.46 -33.28
N ARG A 94 1.72 -0.16 -33.17
CA ARG A 94 0.47 0.51 -32.84
C ARG A 94 0.55 0.84 -31.36
N MET A 95 0.97 2.06 -31.05
CA MET A 95 0.94 2.55 -29.66
C MET A 95 -0.48 2.37 -29.12
N PRO A 96 -0.65 1.83 -27.90
CA PRO A 96 -1.96 1.80 -27.26
C PRO A 96 -2.49 3.23 -27.17
N PRO A 97 -3.81 3.45 -27.38
CA PRO A 97 -4.36 4.79 -27.46
C PRO A 97 -4.04 5.56 -26.17
N ARG A 98 -3.47 6.76 -26.31
CA ARG A 98 -3.07 7.65 -25.19
C ARG A 98 -4.25 8.12 -24.31
N VAL A 99 -5.46 7.76 -24.69
CA VAL A 99 -6.72 8.32 -24.23
C VAL A 99 -7.77 7.20 -24.26
N LYS A 100 -8.39 6.84 -23.12
CA LYS A 100 -9.59 6.00 -23.14
C LYS A 100 -10.73 6.86 -23.75
N SER A 101 -11.45 6.32 -24.73
CA SER A 101 -12.48 7.05 -25.50
C SER A 101 -13.51 7.71 -24.59
N SER A 102 -14.02 8.87 -25.01
CA SER A 102 -15.12 9.56 -24.32
C SER A 102 -16.31 8.63 -24.16
N ASP A 103 -16.77 8.46 -22.94
CA ASP A 103 -17.89 7.61 -22.60
C ASP A 103 -18.77 8.33 -21.58
N THR A 104 -19.99 8.66 -21.99
CA THR A 104 -20.97 9.36 -21.14
C THR A 104 -21.42 8.49 -19.99
N ILE A 105 -21.43 7.16 -20.14
CA ILE A 105 -21.79 6.21 -19.08
C ILE A 105 -20.76 6.29 -17.95
N ILE A 106 -19.47 6.26 -18.31
CA ILE A 106 -18.38 6.42 -17.34
C ILE A 106 -18.44 7.80 -16.67
N GLY A 107 -18.73 8.86 -17.43
CA GLY A 107 -18.87 10.21 -16.86
C GLY A 107 -20.01 10.32 -15.83
N GLU A 108 -21.17 9.72 -16.14
CA GLU A 108 -22.31 9.65 -15.22
C GLU A 108 -21.99 8.81 -13.98
N ALA A 109 -21.29 7.67 -14.15
CA ALA A 109 -20.85 6.83 -13.04
C ALA A 109 -19.85 7.56 -12.12
N ILE A 110 -18.89 8.29 -12.68
CA ILE A 110 -17.93 9.12 -11.92
C ILE A 110 -18.69 10.12 -11.06
N ARG A 111 -19.68 10.79 -11.65
CA ARG A 111 -20.52 11.76 -10.94
C ARG A 111 -21.35 11.10 -9.84
N ALA A 112 -22.00 9.98 -10.14
CA ALA A 112 -22.84 9.24 -9.19
C ALA A 112 -22.01 8.77 -7.98
N ARG A 113 -20.85 8.16 -8.22
CA ARG A 113 -19.96 7.68 -7.16
C ARG A 113 -19.40 8.82 -6.31
N ARG A 114 -19.02 9.94 -6.92
CA ARG A 114 -18.60 11.12 -6.14
C ARG A 114 -19.70 11.60 -5.19
N ILE A 115 -20.95 11.62 -5.66
CA ILE A 115 -22.11 12.04 -4.85
C ILE A 115 -22.37 11.02 -3.73
N SER A 116 -22.30 9.71 -4.00
CA SER A 116 -22.48 8.69 -2.97
C SER A 116 -21.42 8.76 -1.87
N LEU A 117 -20.17 9.12 -2.24
CA LEU A 117 -19.08 9.37 -1.30
C LEU A 117 -19.20 10.73 -0.56
N GLY A 118 -20.22 11.53 -0.86
CA GLY A 118 -20.42 12.85 -0.25
C GLY A 118 -19.34 13.88 -0.60
N HIS A 119 -18.58 13.68 -1.68
CA HIS A 119 -17.46 14.56 -2.05
C HIS A 119 -17.91 15.71 -2.96
N THR A 120 -17.36 16.91 -2.72
CA THR A 120 -17.45 18.01 -3.70
C THR A 120 -16.51 17.74 -4.88
N VAL A 121 -16.72 18.45 -5.99
CA VAL A 121 -15.85 18.35 -7.18
C VAL A 121 -14.40 18.70 -6.82
N GLU A 122 -14.19 19.71 -5.97
CA GLU A 122 -12.88 20.17 -5.53
C GLU A 122 -12.16 19.12 -4.70
N VAL A 123 -12.88 18.46 -3.79
CA VAL A 123 -12.34 17.40 -2.94
C VAL A 123 -11.92 16.20 -3.79
N ALA A 124 -12.81 15.73 -4.67
CA ALA A 124 -12.52 14.58 -5.53
C ALA A 124 -11.38 14.87 -6.52
N ALA A 125 -11.36 16.07 -7.12
CA ALA A 125 -10.28 16.49 -8.01
C ALA A 125 -8.92 16.54 -7.28
N THR A 126 -8.89 17.06 -6.06
CA THR A 126 -7.69 17.12 -5.23
C THR A 126 -7.18 15.72 -4.90
N ARG A 127 -8.07 14.82 -4.46
CA ARG A 127 -7.75 13.40 -4.18
C ARG A 127 -7.20 12.67 -5.41
N ALA A 128 -7.68 13.03 -6.61
CA ALA A 128 -7.24 12.45 -7.87
C ALA A 128 -5.98 13.09 -8.48
N GLY A 129 -5.42 14.14 -7.88
CA GLY A 129 -4.27 14.86 -8.45
C GLY A 129 -4.59 15.53 -9.80
N VAL A 130 -5.83 16.03 -9.96
CA VAL A 130 -6.31 16.75 -11.15
C VAL A 130 -6.95 18.08 -10.78
N GLY A 131 -7.02 19.02 -11.73
CA GLY A 131 -7.74 20.27 -11.52
C GLY A 131 -9.26 20.07 -11.52
N ALA A 132 -10.00 20.85 -10.72
CA ALA A 132 -11.47 20.79 -10.64
C ALA A 132 -12.17 20.92 -12.00
N LYS A 133 -11.63 21.73 -12.92
CA LYS A 133 -12.14 21.83 -14.30
C LYS A 133 -11.93 20.54 -15.09
N SER A 134 -10.82 19.83 -14.90
CA SER A 134 -10.58 18.54 -15.53
C SER A 134 -11.53 17.48 -14.99
N TRP A 135 -11.77 17.48 -13.68
CA TRP A 135 -12.76 16.61 -13.04
C TRP A 135 -14.17 16.82 -13.60
N ALA A 136 -14.65 18.06 -13.64
CA ALA A 136 -15.96 18.39 -14.21
C ALA A 136 -16.09 17.95 -15.68
N ARG A 137 -14.98 17.95 -16.44
CA ARG A 137 -14.97 17.39 -17.81
C ARG A 137 -15.12 15.87 -17.81
N TYR A 138 -14.47 15.16 -16.89
CA TYR A 138 -14.63 13.71 -16.78
C TYR A 138 -16.08 13.33 -16.47
N GLU A 139 -16.75 14.06 -15.57
CA GLU A 139 -18.19 13.87 -15.29
C GLU A 139 -19.10 14.13 -16.50
N SER A 140 -18.66 14.96 -17.44
CA SER A 140 -19.37 15.18 -18.70
C SER A 140 -19.08 14.13 -19.79
N GLY A 141 -18.35 13.05 -19.44
CA GLY A 141 -17.97 11.98 -20.36
C GLY A 141 -16.75 12.29 -21.22
N ALA A 142 -15.97 13.33 -20.87
CA ALA A 142 -14.74 13.61 -21.58
C ALA A 142 -13.69 12.53 -21.31
N SER A 143 -12.88 12.26 -22.32
CA SER A 143 -11.85 11.24 -22.26
C SER A 143 -10.82 11.48 -21.14
N ILE A 144 -10.48 10.43 -20.40
CA ILE A 144 -9.46 10.46 -19.36
C ILE A 144 -8.14 9.98 -19.95
N ARG A 145 -7.07 10.74 -19.74
CA ARG A 145 -5.72 10.34 -20.16
C ARG A 145 -5.23 9.18 -19.29
N ALA A 146 -4.46 8.26 -19.87
CA ALA A 146 -3.97 7.06 -19.18
C ALA A 146 -3.24 7.37 -17.86
N ASP A 147 -2.43 8.43 -17.81
CA ASP A 147 -1.71 8.90 -16.62
C ASP A 147 -2.62 9.38 -15.49
N LYS A 148 -3.87 9.74 -15.79
CA LYS A 148 -4.85 10.25 -14.83
C LYS A 148 -5.87 9.23 -14.37
N VAL A 149 -5.93 8.07 -15.03
CA VAL A 149 -6.86 6.99 -14.68
C VAL A 149 -6.66 6.55 -13.24
N ARG A 150 -5.42 6.28 -12.82
CA ARG A 150 -5.12 5.79 -11.46
C ARG A 150 -5.58 6.77 -10.39
N GLY A 151 -5.33 8.07 -10.57
CA GLY A 151 -5.78 9.10 -9.62
C GLY A 151 -7.31 9.22 -9.56
N VAL A 152 -8.00 9.16 -10.70
CA VAL A 152 -9.47 9.22 -10.74
C VAL A 152 -10.08 7.98 -10.06
N CYS A 153 -9.57 6.78 -10.36
CA CYS A 153 -9.96 5.55 -9.69
C CYS A 153 -9.78 5.64 -8.17
N ARG A 154 -8.62 6.15 -7.72
CA ARG A 154 -8.33 6.39 -6.30
C ARG A 154 -9.33 7.30 -5.61
N ALA A 155 -9.64 8.44 -6.22
CA ALA A 155 -10.60 9.37 -5.63
C ALA A 155 -12.03 8.80 -5.52
N LEU A 156 -12.34 7.72 -6.25
CA LEU A 156 -13.65 7.09 -6.30
C LEU A 156 -13.71 5.73 -5.58
N GLY A 157 -12.57 5.23 -5.09
CA GLY A 157 -12.46 3.88 -4.52
C GLY A 157 -12.63 2.76 -5.55
N TRP A 158 -12.32 3.01 -6.82
CA TRP A 158 -12.45 1.99 -7.88
C TRP A 158 -11.11 1.30 -8.16
N ALA A 159 -11.14 -0.01 -8.40
CA ALA A 159 -9.97 -0.76 -8.87
C ALA A 159 -9.57 -0.36 -10.30
N SER A 160 -10.54 -0.09 -11.17
CA SER A 160 -10.30 0.35 -12.55
C SER A 160 -11.48 1.18 -13.09
N LEU A 161 -11.24 1.92 -14.19
CA LEU A 161 -12.31 2.62 -14.91
C LEU A 161 -13.27 1.66 -15.64
N GLU A 162 -12.90 0.40 -15.83
CA GLU A 162 -13.78 -0.59 -16.48
C GLU A 162 -14.83 -1.11 -15.51
N ALA A 163 -14.51 -1.15 -14.21
CA ALA A 163 -15.47 -1.38 -13.14
C ALA A 163 -16.52 -0.25 -13.00
N ALA A 164 -16.29 0.91 -13.62
CA ALA A 164 -17.16 2.08 -13.50
C ALA A 164 -18.49 1.97 -14.27
N GLY A 165 -18.61 1.06 -15.24
CA GLY A 165 -19.73 1.02 -16.19
C GLY A 165 -20.33 -0.35 -16.43
N ALA A 166 -19.82 -1.40 -15.78
CA ALA A 166 -20.47 -2.70 -15.81
C ALA A 166 -21.72 -2.62 -14.91
N PRO A 167 -22.92 -3.03 -15.38
CA PRO A 167 -23.96 -3.42 -14.44
C PRO A 167 -23.34 -4.47 -13.52
N VAL A 168 -23.38 -4.24 -12.21
CA VAL A 168 -23.01 -5.24 -11.23
C VAL A 168 -24.04 -6.36 -11.44
N ASP A 169 -23.67 -7.41 -12.17
CA ASP A 169 -24.44 -8.63 -12.16
C ASP A 169 -24.39 -9.13 -10.71
N ASP A 170 -25.53 -9.57 -10.17
CA ASP A 170 -25.56 -10.18 -8.82
C ASP A 170 -24.64 -11.42 -8.75
N ASP A 171 -24.22 -11.95 -9.90
CA ASP A 171 -23.29 -13.07 -10.10
C ASP A 171 -21.79 -12.65 -10.05
N ASP A 172 -21.49 -11.35 -10.07
CA ASP A 172 -20.15 -10.77 -9.82
C ASP A 172 -19.95 -10.49 -8.32
N MET A 173 -20.71 -11.19 -7.46
CA MET A 173 -20.31 -11.38 -6.06
C MET A 173 -18.87 -11.90 -6.05
N LEU A 174 -18.02 -11.32 -5.20
CA LEU A 174 -16.72 -11.91 -4.94
C LEU A 174 -16.92 -13.33 -4.42
N ASP A 175 -16.72 -14.31 -5.29
CA ASP A 175 -16.73 -15.74 -4.96
C ASP A 175 -15.39 -16.06 -4.27
N VAL A 176 -15.18 -15.42 -3.12
CA VAL A 176 -14.04 -15.66 -2.24
C VAL A 176 -14.47 -16.73 -1.28
N ASP A 177 -14.18 -17.96 -1.65
CA ASP A 177 -14.44 -19.16 -0.88
C ASP A 177 -13.17 -19.66 -0.17
N ASP A 178 -13.31 -20.80 0.49
CA ASP A 178 -12.23 -21.47 1.21
C ASP A 178 -11.07 -21.96 0.33
N SER A 179 -11.22 -21.90 -1.00
CA SER A 179 -10.15 -22.21 -1.95
C SER A 179 -9.19 -21.02 -2.17
N HIS A 180 -9.55 -19.82 -1.70
CA HIS A 180 -8.73 -18.63 -1.89
C HIS A 180 -7.35 -18.79 -1.19
N LYS A 181 -6.27 -18.42 -1.89
CA LYS A 181 -4.87 -18.55 -1.42
C LYS A 181 -4.55 -17.82 -0.11
N ALA A 182 -5.36 -16.82 0.26
CA ALA A 182 -5.25 -16.05 1.50
C ALA A 182 -6.40 -16.33 2.47
N TRP A 183 -7.25 -17.33 2.17
CA TRP A 183 -8.30 -17.76 3.06
C TRP A 183 -7.71 -18.18 4.41
N SER A 184 -8.38 -17.79 5.49
CA SER A 184 -7.97 -18.14 6.84
C SER A 184 -9.00 -19.06 7.49
N PRO A 185 -8.75 -20.38 7.51
CA PRO A 185 -9.61 -21.31 8.24
C PRO A 185 -9.78 -20.92 9.73
N PRO A 186 -8.72 -20.51 10.46
CA PRO A 186 -8.87 -20.05 11.85
C PRO A 186 -9.74 -18.80 11.99
N LEU A 187 -9.67 -17.86 11.03
CA LEU A 187 -10.52 -16.66 11.06
C LEU A 187 -11.98 -17.01 10.75
N ALA A 188 -12.21 -17.89 9.78
CA ALA A 188 -13.55 -18.39 9.44
C ALA A 188 -14.19 -19.14 10.63
N GLU A 189 -13.42 -20.01 11.30
CA GLU A 189 -13.91 -20.75 12.47
C GLU A 189 -14.27 -19.81 13.64
N ARG A 190 -13.46 -18.78 13.86
CA ARG A 190 -13.62 -17.87 15.01
C ARG A 190 -14.65 -16.77 14.78
N LEU A 191 -14.68 -16.20 13.58
CA LEU A 191 -15.39 -14.94 13.26
C LEU A 191 -16.30 -15.04 12.02
N GLY A 192 -16.41 -16.22 11.42
CA GLY A 192 -17.25 -16.49 10.27
C GLY A 192 -16.56 -16.26 8.92
N ASP A 193 -17.16 -16.85 7.88
CA ASP A 193 -16.64 -16.87 6.51
C ASP A 193 -16.46 -15.46 5.94
N SER A 194 -17.34 -14.52 6.29
CA SER A 194 -17.21 -13.12 5.88
C SER A 194 -15.91 -12.48 6.36
N ALA A 195 -15.47 -12.76 7.59
CA ALA A 195 -14.20 -12.24 8.10
C ALA A 195 -13.00 -12.82 7.32
N ALA A 196 -13.02 -14.12 7.01
CA ALA A 196 -12.01 -14.77 6.19
C ALA A 196 -11.97 -14.22 4.75
N ALA A 197 -13.13 -13.99 4.15
CA ALA A 197 -13.26 -13.40 2.83
C ALA A 197 -12.72 -11.97 2.77
N VAL A 198 -13.14 -11.10 3.70
CA VAL A 198 -12.70 -9.70 3.79
C VAL A 198 -11.18 -9.62 4.00
N PHE A 199 -10.62 -10.43 4.89
CA PHE A 199 -9.17 -10.51 5.08
C PHE A 199 -8.47 -10.92 3.79
N ALA A 200 -8.95 -11.98 3.13
CA ALA A 200 -8.39 -12.48 1.89
C ALA A 200 -8.35 -11.40 0.80
N VAL A 201 -9.47 -10.72 0.58
CA VAL A 201 -9.64 -9.64 -0.42
C VAL A 201 -8.77 -8.44 -0.09
N GLY A 202 -8.88 -7.93 1.13
CA GLY A 202 -8.08 -6.79 1.59
C GLY A 202 -6.58 -7.06 1.47
N SER A 203 -6.14 -8.28 1.79
CA SER A 203 -4.74 -8.69 1.67
C SER A 203 -4.23 -8.74 0.24
N ASP A 204 -5.07 -9.12 -0.73
CA ASP A 204 -4.71 -9.05 -2.14
C ASP A 204 -4.63 -7.60 -2.62
N LEU A 205 -5.61 -6.76 -2.25
CA LEU A 205 -5.61 -5.33 -2.60
C LEU A 205 -4.37 -4.60 -2.08
N VAL A 206 -4.02 -4.78 -0.81
CA VAL A 206 -2.83 -4.15 -0.22
C VAL A 206 -1.55 -4.71 -0.85
N TYR A 207 -1.46 -6.02 -1.06
CA TYR A 207 -0.27 -6.65 -1.65
C TYR A 207 -0.02 -6.18 -3.09
N ASP A 208 -1.07 -6.11 -3.91
CA ASP A 208 -0.99 -5.69 -5.30
C ASP A 208 -0.68 -4.19 -5.40
N THR A 209 -1.32 -3.38 -4.56
CA THR A 209 -1.04 -1.94 -4.46
C THR A 209 0.41 -1.69 -4.07
N ALA A 210 0.94 -2.38 -3.06
CA ALA A 210 2.35 -2.26 -2.67
C ALA A 210 3.30 -2.72 -3.78
N THR A 211 2.92 -3.76 -4.54
CA THR A 211 3.68 -4.21 -5.70
C THR A 211 3.70 -3.16 -6.81
N ASP A 212 2.58 -2.48 -7.05
CA ASP A 212 2.48 -1.39 -8.02
C ASP A 212 3.31 -0.17 -7.61
N GLU A 213 3.27 0.23 -6.35
CA GLU A 213 4.08 1.35 -5.86
C GLU A 213 5.59 1.05 -5.93
N LEU A 214 6.01 -0.20 -5.64
CA LEU A 214 7.38 -0.62 -5.86
C LEU A 214 7.81 -0.46 -7.33
N ARG A 215 6.92 -0.78 -8.29
CA ARG A 215 7.19 -0.59 -9.72
C ARG A 215 7.34 0.89 -10.08
N GLU A 216 6.56 1.78 -9.47
CA GLU A 216 6.67 3.22 -9.69
C GLU A 216 7.94 3.80 -9.06
N LEU A 217 8.24 3.46 -7.80
CA LEU A 217 9.45 3.89 -7.10
C LEU A 217 10.72 3.42 -7.82
N ALA A 218 10.72 2.22 -8.41
CA ALA A 218 11.84 1.69 -9.19
C ALA A 218 12.20 2.53 -10.43
N ARG A 219 11.28 3.38 -10.91
CA ARG A 219 11.53 4.31 -12.03
C ARG A 219 12.15 5.63 -11.59
N LEU A 220 12.21 5.88 -10.29
CA LEU A 220 12.75 7.11 -9.71
C LEU A 220 14.19 6.89 -9.18
N PRO A 221 14.96 7.97 -8.94
CA PRO A 221 16.28 7.86 -8.33
C PRO A 221 16.25 7.19 -6.95
N ARG A 222 17.33 6.51 -6.58
CA ARG A 222 17.50 5.95 -5.23
C ARG A 222 17.25 7.02 -4.16
N GLY A 223 16.51 6.66 -3.11
CA GLY A 223 16.11 7.57 -2.04
C GLY A 223 14.83 8.34 -2.34
N SER A 224 14.15 8.05 -3.46
CA SER A 224 12.80 8.55 -3.68
C SER A 224 11.79 7.86 -2.76
N HIS A 225 10.71 8.56 -2.43
CA HIS A 225 9.68 8.10 -1.49
C HIS A 225 8.27 8.33 -2.04
N LEU A 226 7.25 7.75 -1.39
CA LEU A 226 5.86 7.76 -1.87
C LEU A 226 5.32 9.17 -2.14
N GLY A 227 5.70 10.16 -1.32
CA GLY A 227 5.32 11.56 -1.51
C GLY A 227 5.84 12.22 -2.79
N GLN A 228 6.67 11.53 -3.58
CA GLN A 228 7.18 11.98 -4.87
C GLN A 228 6.55 11.23 -6.06
N LEU A 229 5.68 10.26 -5.80
CA LEU A 229 4.89 9.62 -6.85
C LEU A 229 3.79 10.57 -7.34
N ASP A 230 3.45 10.49 -8.63
CA ASP A 230 2.33 11.26 -9.20
C ASP A 230 0.99 10.91 -8.53
N VAL A 231 0.82 9.63 -8.19
CA VAL A 231 -0.32 9.07 -7.44
C VAL A 231 0.23 7.92 -6.59
N SER A 232 0.05 8.00 -5.27
CA SER A 232 0.29 6.92 -4.32
C SER A 232 -1.01 6.62 -3.59
N TRP A 233 -1.27 5.36 -3.29
CA TRP A 233 -2.45 4.93 -2.54
C TRP A 233 -2.22 5.03 -1.03
N PHE A 234 -1.02 4.69 -0.56
CA PHE A 234 -0.69 4.65 0.87
C PHE A 234 -0.31 6.00 1.49
N VAL A 235 -0.02 7.04 0.70
CA VAL A 235 0.38 8.37 1.25
C VAL A 235 -0.61 8.93 2.25
N ASP A 236 -1.91 8.71 2.03
CA ASP A 236 -2.97 9.22 2.91
C ASP A 236 -3.40 8.20 3.99
N GLU A 237 -2.86 6.98 3.95
CA GLU A 237 -3.13 5.91 4.93
C GLU A 237 -2.03 5.81 6.00
N LEU A 238 -0.85 6.36 5.71
CA LEU A 238 0.32 6.30 6.57
C LEU A 238 0.57 7.64 7.33
N PRO A 239 1.23 7.59 8.49
CA PRO A 239 1.62 8.78 9.25
C PRO A 239 2.36 9.84 8.45
N ALA A 240 1.80 11.05 8.37
CA ALA A 240 2.44 12.14 7.63
C ALA A 240 3.84 12.50 8.16
N GLN A 241 4.14 12.26 9.44
CA GLN A 241 5.46 12.50 10.06
C GLN A 241 6.60 11.80 9.32
N PHE A 242 6.37 10.60 8.77
CA PHE A 242 7.41 9.78 8.16
C PHE A 242 7.30 9.71 6.64
N LEU A 243 6.57 10.64 6.00
CA LEU A 243 6.32 10.64 4.55
C LEU A 243 7.59 10.48 3.70
N THR A 244 8.71 11.06 4.12
CA THR A 244 9.99 10.98 3.39
C THR A 244 10.76 9.67 3.63
N ARG A 245 10.29 8.84 4.56
CA ARG A 245 10.86 7.53 4.91
C ARG A 245 10.13 6.37 4.22
N TYR A 246 8.97 6.63 3.60
CA TYR A 246 8.23 5.65 2.80
C TYR A 246 8.89 5.47 1.43
N ASP A 247 10.09 4.90 1.43
CA ASP A 247 10.89 4.64 0.25
C ASP A 247 10.69 3.20 -0.29
N TYR A 248 11.52 2.80 -1.25
CA TYR A 248 11.46 1.48 -1.85
C TYR A 248 11.66 0.35 -0.81
N GLU A 249 12.56 0.54 0.16
CA GLU A 249 12.84 -0.48 1.19
C GLU A 249 11.66 -0.61 2.14
N PHE A 250 11.04 0.51 2.53
CA PHE A 250 9.80 0.50 3.29
C PHE A 250 8.69 -0.25 2.56
N MET A 251 8.44 0.09 1.28
CA MET A 251 7.39 -0.57 0.51
C MET A 251 7.65 -2.06 0.30
N PHE A 252 8.92 -2.44 0.19
CA PHE A 252 9.32 -3.84 0.11
C PHE A 252 9.01 -4.57 1.43
N ALA A 253 9.32 -3.94 2.57
CA ALA A 253 9.01 -4.46 3.89
C ALA A 253 7.50 -4.59 4.10
N LEU A 254 6.70 -3.57 3.76
CA LEU A 254 5.24 -3.59 3.89
C LEU A 254 4.63 -4.75 3.09
N ARG A 255 5.02 -4.90 1.82
CA ARG A 255 4.57 -6.04 1.00
C ARG A 255 4.99 -7.39 1.61
N GLY A 256 6.18 -7.45 2.20
CA GLY A 256 6.66 -8.61 2.93
C GLY A 256 5.83 -8.95 4.17
N ALA A 257 5.42 -7.94 4.94
CA ALA A 257 4.54 -8.08 6.10
C ALA A 257 3.17 -8.64 5.70
N VAL A 258 2.56 -8.10 4.63
CA VAL A 258 1.27 -8.62 4.10
C VAL A 258 1.41 -10.08 3.67
N ARG A 259 2.50 -10.45 2.98
CA ARG A 259 2.74 -11.85 2.61
C ARG A 259 2.84 -12.75 3.83
N LEU A 260 3.57 -12.32 4.86
CA LEU A 260 3.76 -13.08 6.08
C LEU A 260 2.43 -13.28 6.83
N LEU A 261 1.59 -12.25 6.89
CA LEU A 261 0.25 -12.35 7.48
C LEU A 261 -0.62 -13.37 6.73
N ARG A 262 -0.57 -13.40 5.39
CA ARG A 262 -1.27 -14.39 4.57
C ARG A 262 -0.77 -15.82 4.79
N GLU A 263 0.55 -15.98 4.91
CA GLU A 263 1.17 -17.28 5.20
C GLU A 263 0.75 -17.79 6.59
N ARG A 264 0.69 -16.90 7.59
CA ARG A 264 0.19 -17.23 8.93
C ARG A 264 -1.30 -17.56 8.92
N ALA A 265 -2.11 -16.78 8.20
CA ALA A 265 -3.55 -16.93 8.11
C ALA A 265 -4.00 -18.35 7.72
N ALA A 266 -3.18 -19.06 6.93
CA ALA A 266 -3.44 -20.44 6.51
C ALA A 266 -3.38 -21.47 7.67
N VAL A 267 -2.71 -21.15 8.78
CA VAL A 267 -2.44 -22.10 9.89
C VAL A 267 -2.80 -21.54 11.27
N SER A 268 -2.84 -20.23 11.44
CA SER A 268 -3.15 -19.53 12.68
C SER A 268 -3.89 -18.22 12.39
N LEU A 269 -4.39 -17.57 13.45
CA LEU A 269 -4.87 -16.20 13.31
C LEU A 269 -3.72 -15.28 12.85
N PRO A 270 -3.95 -14.34 11.91
CA PRO A 270 -2.94 -13.45 11.39
C PRO A 270 -2.70 -12.27 12.34
N THR A 271 -2.17 -12.54 13.53
CA THR A 271 -1.83 -11.53 14.53
C THR A 271 -0.53 -10.81 14.18
N ALA A 272 -0.39 -9.58 14.65
CA ALA A 272 0.77 -8.73 14.38
C ALA A 272 1.84 -8.94 15.44
N THR A 273 3.10 -9.11 15.04
CA THR A 273 4.26 -9.12 15.96
C THR A 273 5.00 -7.78 15.97
N SER A 274 4.74 -6.90 15.00
CA SER A 274 5.41 -5.61 14.83
C SER A 274 4.42 -4.53 14.39
N VAL A 275 4.78 -3.25 14.60
CA VAL A 275 3.96 -2.10 14.15
C VAL A 275 3.68 -2.15 12.65
N LEU A 276 4.66 -2.57 11.83
CA LEU A 276 4.44 -2.70 10.38
C LEU A 276 3.36 -3.74 10.05
N GLN A 277 3.28 -4.84 10.81
CA GLN A 277 2.25 -5.86 10.62
C GLN A 277 0.87 -5.38 11.08
N GLU A 278 0.79 -4.63 12.18
CA GLU A 278 -0.47 -4.03 12.64
C GLU A 278 -0.97 -2.98 11.63
N LEU A 279 -0.09 -2.11 11.13
CA LEU A 279 -0.41 -1.18 10.05
C LEU A 279 -0.86 -1.92 8.78
N ALA A 280 -0.22 -3.05 8.43
CA ALA A 280 -0.65 -3.89 7.32
C ALA A 280 -2.06 -4.44 7.52
N LEU A 281 -2.39 -4.94 8.73
CA LEU A 281 -3.74 -5.43 9.04
C LEU A 281 -4.78 -4.31 9.01
N ALA A 282 -4.45 -3.12 9.51
CA ALA A 282 -5.33 -1.94 9.44
C ALA A 282 -5.60 -1.53 7.99
N MET A 283 -4.56 -1.53 7.13
CA MET A 283 -4.72 -1.28 5.70
C MET A 283 -5.53 -2.37 5.00
N ILE A 284 -5.38 -3.64 5.40
CA ILE A 284 -6.18 -4.76 4.87
C ILE A 284 -7.66 -4.52 5.17
N LEU A 285 -8.00 -4.16 6.40
CA LEU A 285 -9.37 -3.80 6.76
C LEU A 285 -9.87 -2.60 5.95
N GLY A 286 -9.12 -1.49 5.94
CA GLY A 286 -9.54 -0.28 5.24
C GLY A 286 -9.76 -0.47 3.74
N GLN A 287 -8.91 -1.26 3.08
CA GLN A 287 -9.09 -1.61 1.67
C GLN A 287 -10.31 -2.51 1.45
N ALA A 288 -10.55 -3.45 2.36
CA ALA A 288 -11.73 -4.30 2.28
C ALA A 288 -13.03 -3.51 2.55
N GLU A 289 -13.02 -2.49 3.42
CA GLU A 289 -14.15 -1.58 3.62
C GLU A 289 -14.46 -0.76 2.37
N VAL A 290 -13.45 -0.15 1.74
CA VAL A 290 -13.62 0.58 0.48
C VAL A 290 -14.16 -0.34 -0.62
N PHE A 291 -13.72 -1.60 -0.61
CA PHE A 291 -14.22 -2.61 -1.52
C PHE A 291 -15.69 -2.97 -1.24
N ALA A 292 -16.05 -3.25 0.01
CA ALA A 292 -17.42 -3.55 0.42
C ALA A 292 -18.39 -2.40 0.10
N ASP A 293 -17.97 -1.14 0.30
CA ASP A 293 -18.72 0.06 -0.09
C ASP A 293 -18.92 0.18 -1.62
N THR A 294 -18.06 -0.48 -2.40
CA THR A 294 -18.16 -0.54 -3.86
C THR A 294 -19.09 -1.68 -4.30
N TYR A 295 -19.11 -2.78 -3.54
CA TYR A 295 -19.87 -4.00 -3.82
C TYR A 295 -20.74 -4.40 -2.61
N PRO A 296 -21.76 -3.61 -2.25
CA PRO A 296 -22.55 -3.82 -1.02
C PRO A 296 -23.36 -5.11 -1.05
N ALA A 297 -23.64 -5.67 -2.22
CA ALA A 297 -24.30 -6.95 -2.35
C ALA A 297 -23.42 -8.11 -1.85
N SER A 298 -22.09 -8.04 -2.06
CA SER A 298 -21.14 -9.09 -1.66
C SER A 298 -20.84 -9.10 -0.16
N PHE A 299 -21.02 -7.96 0.51
CA PHE A 299 -20.80 -7.80 1.95
C PHE A 299 -21.96 -7.04 2.56
N PRO A 300 -23.14 -7.67 2.71
CA PRO A 300 -24.29 -7.01 3.32
C PRO A 300 -23.93 -6.61 4.75
N ASP A 301 -24.15 -5.33 5.06
CA ASP A 301 -24.01 -4.74 6.40
C ASP A 301 -25.33 -4.92 7.15
N ASP A 302 -25.70 -6.18 7.42
CA ASP A 302 -26.88 -6.54 8.21
C ASP A 302 -26.53 -6.72 9.70
N GLU A 303 -27.55 -6.82 10.57
CA GLU A 303 -27.37 -6.90 12.02
C GLU A 303 -26.56 -8.14 12.48
N ASP A 304 -26.36 -9.13 11.61
CA ASP A 304 -25.63 -10.36 11.90
C ASP A 304 -24.20 -10.36 11.30
N SER A 305 -23.79 -9.26 10.66
CA SER A 305 -22.58 -9.15 9.84
C SER A 305 -21.44 -8.41 10.55
N ASP A 306 -20.74 -9.08 11.47
CA ASP A 306 -19.65 -8.50 12.27
C ASP A 306 -18.28 -8.56 11.57
N TRP A 307 -18.23 -8.67 10.23
CA TRP A 307 -16.96 -8.82 9.52
C TRP A 307 -16.03 -7.62 9.72
N LYS A 308 -16.52 -6.43 10.06
CA LYS A 308 -15.66 -5.27 10.37
C LYS A 308 -14.90 -5.44 11.69
N GLU A 309 -15.40 -6.28 12.59
CA GLU A 309 -14.85 -6.44 13.94
C GLU A 309 -13.63 -7.36 13.97
N TRP A 310 -13.31 -8.08 12.89
CA TRP A 310 -12.19 -9.03 12.90
C TRP A 310 -10.86 -8.40 13.30
N PHE A 311 -10.62 -7.15 12.89
CA PHE A 311 -9.39 -6.46 13.25
C PHE A 311 -9.30 -6.21 14.76
N ALA A 312 -10.40 -5.76 15.38
CA ALA A 312 -10.47 -5.55 16.83
C ALA A 312 -10.41 -6.87 17.62
N GLU A 313 -10.94 -7.95 17.06
CA GLU A 313 -10.87 -9.29 17.67
C GLU A 313 -9.48 -9.94 17.58
N LEU A 314 -8.69 -9.55 16.56
CA LEU A 314 -7.32 -10.01 16.38
C LEU A 314 -6.28 -9.17 17.15
N GLN A 315 -6.56 -7.90 17.37
CA GLN A 315 -5.63 -6.96 18.01
C GLN A 315 -6.18 -6.54 19.38
N GLU A 316 -5.54 -6.99 20.45
CA GLU A 316 -5.89 -6.57 21.82
C GLU A 316 -5.65 -5.07 22.06
N ASP A 317 -4.77 -4.47 21.27
CA ASP A 317 -4.39 -3.06 21.31
C ASP A 317 -4.28 -2.50 19.88
N THR A 318 -4.79 -1.29 19.65
CA THR A 318 -4.73 -0.55 18.37
C THR A 318 -3.88 0.71 18.49
N ASP A 319 -3.06 0.78 19.54
CA ASP A 319 -2.23 1.92 19.85
C ASP A 319 -1.25 2.28 18.75
N ALA A 320 -0.81 1.34 17.88
CA ALA A 320 0.04 1.73 16.75
C ALA A 320 -0.74 2.50 15.70
N LEU A 321 -1.98 2.12 15.41
CA LEU A 321 -2.86 2.89 14.54
C LEU A 321 -3.20 4.26 15.15
N ALA A 322 -3.46 4.32 16.46
CA ALA A 322 -3.73 5.58 17.16
C ALA A 322 -2.50 6.50 17.20
N ALA A 323 -1.30 5.95 17.43
CA ALA A 323 -0.05 6.69 17.39
C ALA A 323 0.29 7.15 15.96
N ALA A 324 0.02 6.30 14.97
CA ALA A 324 0.22 6.58 13.55
C ALA A 324 -0.67 7.74 13.04
N THR A 325 -1.92 7.77 13.48
CA THR A 325 -2.91 8.78 13.06
C THR A 325 -2.90 10.05 13.91
N SER A 326 -2.15 10.04 15.01
CA SER A 326 -1.97 11.18 15.90
C SER A 326 -1.19 12.32 15.21
N GLU A 327 -1.68 13.56 15.31
CA GLU A 327 -0.93 14.75 14.90
C GLU A 327 0.24 15.11 15.85
N ARG A 328 0.40 14.35 16.94
CA ARG A 328 1.52 14.54 17.88
C ARG A 328 2.75 13.82 17.34
N PRO A 329 3.92 14.48 17.32
CA PRO A 329 5.16 13.84 16.95
C PRO A 329 5.44 12.63 17.84
N VAL A 330 5.71 11.49 17.22
CA VAL A 330 6.20 10.30 17.89
C VAL A 330 7.69 10.49 18.17
N SER A 331 8.12 10.28 19.42
CA SER A 331 9.52 10.41 19.83
C SER A 331 10.35 9.22 19.35
N GLU A 332 11.65 9.42 19.12
CA GLU A 332 12.59 8.35 18.71
C GLU A 332 12.69 7.19 19.72
N GLN A 333 12.24 7.39 20.96
CA GLN A 333 12.24 6.36 22.01
C GLN A 333 10.93 5.55 22.05
N SER A 334 9.92 5.99 21.31
CA SER A 334 8.63 5.31 21.26
C SER A 334 8.72 4.10 20.33
N VAL A 335 8.13 2.99 20.75
CA VAL A 335 7.95 1.79 19.93
C VAL A 335 7.24 2.08 18.59
N TYR A 336 6.42 3.13 18.54
CA TYR A 336 5.71 3.56 17.33
C TYR A 336 6.53 4.47 16.40
N HIS A 337 7.79 4.77 16.74
CA HIS A 337 8.67 5.50 15.83
C HIS A 337 9.05 4.63 14.64
N PHE A 338 9.11 5.21 13.44
CA PHE A 338 9.35 4.50 12.18
C PHE A 338 10.54 3.53 12.22
N ASP A 339 11.61 3.91 12.91
CA ASP A 339 12.83 3.10 12.98
C ASP A 339 12.62 1.74 13.64
N HIS A 340 11.53 1.58 14.40
CA HIS A 340 11.23 0.36 15.11
C HIS A 340 10.11 -0.48 14.49
N TRP A 341 9.51 -0.05 13.38
CA TRP A 341 8.30 -0.71 12.86
C TRP A 341 8.48 -2.16 12.41
N ASN A 342 9.72 -2.57 12.10
CA ASN A 342 10.06 -3.93 11.73
C ASN A 342 10.48 -4.81 12.92
N GLU A 343 10.63 -4.24 14.11
CA GLU A 343 11.03 -4.99 15.30
C GLU A 343 9.85 -5.81 15.83
N ASP A 344 10.11 -7.02 16.32
CA ASP A 344 9.10 -7.78 17.07
C ASP A 344 8.92 -7.10 18.43
N GLN A 345 7.76 -6.48 18.63
CA GLN A 345 7.44 -5.64 19.77
C GLN A 345 6.16 -6.05 20.50
N PHE A 346 5.30 -6.81 19.82
CA PHE A 346 4.05 -7.28 20.38
C PHE A 346 4.22 -8.70 20.89
N ASN A 347 3.74 -8.96 22.11
CA ASN A 347 3.65 -10.32 22.62
C ASN A 347 2.43 -10.97 21.96
N VAL A 348 2.68 -11.94 21.09
CA VAL A 348 1.66 -12.74 20.40
C VAL A 348 1.43 -14.06 21.10
#